data_AF-A0A3C1E209-F1
#
_entry.id   AF-A0A3C1E209-F1
#
_cell.length_a   1.000
_cell.length_b   1.000
_cell.length_c   1.000
_cell.angle_alpha   90.00
_cell.angle_beta   90.00
_cell.angle_gamma   90.00
#
_symmetry.space_group_name_H-M   'P 1'
#
loop_
_entity.id
_entity.type
_entity.pdbx_description
1 polymer ?
#
loop_
_entity_poly.entity_id
_entity_poly.type
_entity_poly.pdbx_seq_one_letter_code
_entity_poly.pdbx_strand_id
1 'polypeptide(L)'
;LIEAMRIPQNPLDVLAQQTVAAVALDAIDVDEWFETVRRSAPFATLPRSAYDATLDLLSGLYPSDEFAELRPRIVWDRVGGMLTGRPGAQRLAVTSGGTIPDRGLFGVFMVGSETSTGSGQAAPRRVGELDEEMVYESRVGDVFALGATSWRIEDITHDRVIVSPAFGQPGKVPFWKGDGIGRPAELGRAIGEFTREISSATDEVARARALTGGLDPRAINNLVAFIDDQRKATGHVPTDRTL
;
A
#
# COMPACT_ATOMS: atom_id res chain seq x y z
N LEU A 1 13.68 0.62 -20.87
CA LEU A 1 12.85 1.79 -20.52
C LEU A 1 12.98 2.00 -19.03
N ILE A 2 13.06 3.24 -18.57
CA ILE A 2 13.00 3.58 -17.14
C ILE A 2 11.72 4.39 -16.95
N GLU A 3 11.00 4.11 -15.88
CA GLU A 3 9.72 4.75 -15.56
C GLU A 3 9.87 6.25 -15.32
N ALA A 4 8.90 7.03 -15.83
CA ALA A 4 8.80 8.43 -15.46
C ALA A 4 8.44 8.57 -13.98
N MET A 5 9.19 9.40 -13.26
CA MET A 5 8.90 9.73 -11.86
C MET A 5 8.09 11.00 -11.76
N ARG A 6 7.10 11.01 -10.87
CA ARG A 6 6.29 12.20 -10.55
C ARG A 6 6.32 12.46 -9.06
N ILE A 7 6.66 13.70 -8.68
CA ILE A 7 6.62 14.15 -7.30
C ILE A 7 5.16 14.35 -6.88
N PRO A 8 4.66 13.69 -5.81
CA PRO A 8 3.34 13.95 -5.26
C PRO A 8 3.17 15.44 -4.93
N GLN A 9 2.04 16.01 -5.30
CA GLN A 9 1.78 17.44 -5.09
C GLN A 9 0.89 17.63 -3.86
N ASN A 10 1.34 18.50 -2.96
CA ASN A 10 0.64 18.91 -1.74
C ASN A 10 0.20 17.74 -0.83
N PRO A 11 1.09 16.82 -0.41
CA PRO A 11 0.75 15.79 0.57
C PRO A 11 0.52 16.41 1.96
N LEU A 12 -0.75 16.70 2.29
CA LEU A 12 -1.12 17.47 3.49
C LEU A 12 -0.87 16.72 4.80
N ASP A 13 -0.84 15.38 4.76
CA ASP A 13 -0.42 14.52 5.85
C ASP A 13 1.06 14.73 6.22
N VAL A 14 1.93 14.80 5.21
CA VAL A 14 3.36 15.11 5.39
C VAL A 14 3.53 16.55 5.90
N LEU A 15 2.75 17.50 5.37
CA LEU A 15 2.73 18.87 5.90
C LEU A 15 2.34 18.88 7.38
N ALA A 16 1.31 18.12 7.77
CA ALA A 16 0.85 18.06 9.14
C ALA A 16 1.93 17.52 10.09
N GLN A 17 2.57 16.42 9.71
CA GLN A 17 3.68 15.82 10.46
C GLN A 17 4.86 16.79 10.61
N GLN A 18 5.28 17.42 9.51
CA GLN A 18 6.39 18.38 9.53
C GLN A 18 6.06 19.64 10.31
N THR A 19 4.80 20.10 10.30
CA THR A 19 4.36 21.24 11.10
C THR A 19 4.48 20.94 12.59
N VAL A 20 4.01 19.77 13.05
CA VAL A 20 4.15 19.35 14.45
C VAL A 20 5.63 19.25 14.85
N ALA A 21 6.48 18.75 13.96
CA ALA A 21 7.91 18.67 14.18
C ALA A 21 8.58 20.06 14.25
N ALA A 22 8.20 20.98 13.37
CA ALA A 22 8.77 22.32 13.31
C ALA A 22 8.52 23.10 14.61
N VAL A 23 7.31 23.00 15.17
CA VAL A 23 6.94 23.71 16.41
C VAL A 23 7.22 22.92 17.69
N ALA A 24 7.94 21.80 17.59
CA ALA A 24 8.20 20.91 18.72
C ALA A 24 9.16 21.51 19.76
N LEU A 25 10.05 22.41 19.32
CA LEU A 25 11.08 23.03 20.16
C LEU A 25 10.79 24.51 20.39
N ASP A 26 10.41 25.23 19.34
CA ASP A 26 10.23 26.68 19.36
C ASP A 26 8.91 27.10 18.70
N ALA A 27 8.44 28.30 19.03
CA ALA A 27 7.32 28.91 18.36
C ALA A 27 7.73 29.41 16.97
N ILE A 28 6.84 29.30 15.98
CA ILE A 28 7.10 29.72 14.60
C ILE A 28 5.95 30.60 14.11
N ASP A 29 6.29 31.63 13.34
CA ASP A 29 5.30 32.46 12.64
C ASP A 29 4.61 31.66 11.52
N VAL A 30 3.28 31.78 11.45
CA VAL A 30 2.43 31.03 10.52
C VAL A 30 2.79 31.33 9.06
N ASP A 31 3.03 32.60 8.73
CA ASP A 31 3.33 33.02 7.37
C ASP A 31 4.76 32.63 6.97
N GLU A 32 5.72 32.76 7.89
CA GLU A 32 7.10 32.29 7.67
C GLU A 32 7.17 30.78 7.42
N TRP A 33 6.37 29.99 8.15
CA TRP A 33 6.30 28.55 7.93
C TRP A 33 5.68 28.22 6.56
N PHE A 34 4.61 28.91 6.17
CA PHE A 34 4.00 28.74 4.85
C PHE A 34 4.99 29.02 3.71
N GLU A 35 5.71 30.13 3.76
CA GLU A 35 6.73 30.48 2.77
C GLU A 35 7.88 29.45 2.76
N THR A 36 8.27 28.96 3.93
CA THR A 36 9.29 27.92 4.04
C THR A 36 8.86 26.61 3.37
N VAL A 37 7.64 26.15 3.64
CA VAL A 37 7.08 24.93 3.03
C VAL A 37 7.04 25.06 1.50
N ARG A 38 6.60 26.21 0.98
CA ARG A 38 6.48 26.45 -0.48
C ARG A 38 7.80 26.50 -1.24
N ARG A 39 8.94 26.61 -0.55
CA ARG A 39 10.27 26.46 -1.18
C ARG A 39 10.59 25.02 -1.57
N SER A 40 9.85 24.03 -1.08
CA SER A 40 10.03 22.62 -1.43
C SER A 40 9.24 22.21 -2.68
N ALA A 41 9.77 21.25 -3.45
CA ALA A 41 9.15 20.81 -4.70
C ALA A 41 7.72 20.25 -4.56
N PRO A 42 7.37 19.45 -3.53
CA PRO A 42 6.00 18.91 -3.38
C PRO A 42 4.96 19.99 -3.08
N PHE A 43 5.35 21.11 -2.45
CA PHE A 43 4.44 22.14 -1.95
C PHE A 43 4.57 23.48 -2.68
N ALA A 44 5.31 23.55 -3.79
CA ALA A 44 5.55 24.79 -4.54
C ALA A 44 4.25 25.53 -4.93
N THR A 45 3.18 24.77 -5.14
CA THR A 45 1.84 25.26 -5.52
C THR A 45 0.81 25.14 -4.39
N LEU A 46 1.24 24.95 -3.14
CA LEU A 46 0.34 24.76 -1.99
C LEU A 46 -0.61 25.97 -1.84
N PRO A 47 -1.93 25.76 -1.94
CA PRO A 47 -2.90 26.81 -1.69
C PRO A 47 -2.90 27.20 -0.22
N ARG A 48 -2.99 28.50 0.07
CA ARG A 48 -3.05 29.00 1.45
C ARG A 48 -4.24 28.42 2.23
N SER A 49 -5.37 28.24 1.58
CA SER A 49 -6.56 27.61 2.19
C SER A 49 -6.32 26.18 2.65
N ALA A 50 -5.55 25.38 1.89
CA ALA A 50 -5.23 24.01 2.27
C ALA A 50 -4.23 23.96 3.43
N TYR A 51 -3.28 24.90 3.45
CA TYR A 51 -2.36 25.09 4.56
C TYR A 51 -3.12 25.46 5.85
N ASP A 52 -3.97 26.49 5.81
CA ASP A 52 -4.75 26.93 6.97
C ASP A 52 -5.70 25.82 7.47
N ALA A 53 -6.35 25.08 6.57
CA ALA A 53 -7.19 23.95 6.93
C ALA A 53 -6.40 22.82 7.63
N THR A 54 -5.14 22.61 7.25
CA THR A 54 -4.25 21.65 7.92
C THR A 54 -3.91 22.12 9.33
N LEU A 55 -3.65 23.42 9.52
CA LEU A 55 -3.41 24.00 10.84
C LEU A 55 -4.65 23.97 11.74
N ASP A 56 -5.83 24.17 11.17
CA ASP A 56 -7.11 24.04 11.85
C ASP A 56 -7.31 22.63 12.41
N LEU A 57 -7.09 21.62 11.57
CA LEU A 57 -7.12 20.22 12.01
C LEU A 57 -6.12 19.96 13.16
N LEU A 58 -4.89 20.43 13.02
CA LEU A 58 -3.84 20.20 14.02
C LEU A 58 -4.07 20.95 15.34
N SER A 59 -4.76 22.09 15.29
CA SER A 59 -5.11 22.90 16.48
C SER A 59 -6.42 22.44 17.15
N GLY A 60 -7.16 21.53 16.51
CA GLY A 60 -8.35 20.89 17.07
C GLY A 60 -9.68 21.47 16.59
N LEU A 61 -9.67 22.24 15.51
CA LEU A 61 -10.88 22.70 14.85
C LEU A 61 -11.35 21.63 13.85
N TYR A 62 -12.27 20.78 14.29
CA TYR A 62 -12.82 19.71 13.49
C TYR A 62 -14.16 20.12 12.86
N PRO A 63 -14.45 19.71 11.61
CA PRO A 63 -15.71 20.01 10.95
C PRO A 63 -16.90 19.18 11.47
N SER A 64 -16.68 18.10 12.22
CA SER A 64 -17.73 17.23 12.78
C SER A 64 -17.28 16.50 14.05
N ASP A 65 -18.25 15.98 14.82
CA ASP A 65 -18.02 15.18 16.03
C ASP A 65 -17.41 13.80 15.75
N GLU A 66 -17.41 13.34 14.49
CA GLU A 66 -16.73 12.10 14.07
C GLU A 66 -15.22 12.13 14.34
N PHE A 67 -14.67 13.32 14.57
CA PHE A 67 -13.26 13.55 14.87
C PHE A 67 -12.99 13.83 16.35
N ALA A 68 -13.97 13.65 17.24
CA ALA A 68 -13.82 13.94 18.67
C ALA A 68 -12.70 13.13 19.36
N GLU A 69 -12.32 11.98 18.79
CA GLU A 69 -11.22 11.15 19.29
C GLU A 69 -9.82 11.71 18.92
N LEU A 70 -9.74 12.61 17.95
CA LEU A 70 -8.49 13.21 17.52
C LEU A 70 -7.97 14.20 18.56
N ARG A 71 -6.70 14.05 18.89
CA ARG A 71 -6.02 14.95 19.82
C ARG A 71 -5.29 16.07 19.06
N PRO A 72 -5.61 17.35 19.32
CA PRO A 72 -4.84 18.45 18.76
C PRO A 72 -3.38 18.39 19.22
N ARG A 73 -2.46 18.76 18.32
CA ARG A 73 -1.00 18.63 18.52
C ARG A 73 -0.29 19.98 18.59
N ILE A 74 -0.92 21.04 18.08
CA ILE A 74 -0.39 22.40 18.12
C ILE A 74 -1.40 23.34 18.78
N VAL A 75 -0.95 24.54 19.13
CA VAL A 75 -1.79 25.70 19.43
C VAL A 75 -1.50 26.75 18.36
N TRP A 76 -2.57 27.30 17.78
CA TRP A 76 -2.49 28.38 16.81
C TRP A 76 -3.07 29.66 17.42
N ASP A 77 -2.20 30.63 17.72
CA ASP A 77 -2.63 31.99 18.04
C ASP A 77 -2.95 32.75 16.75
N ARG A 78 -4.23 32.85 16.43
CA ARG A 78 -4.71 33.54 15.21
C ARG A 78 -4.57 35.06 15.28
N VAL A 79 -4.41 35.64 16.47
CA VAL A 79 -4.24 37.09 16.63
C VAL A 79 -2.76 37.44 16.49
N GLY A 80 -1.89 36.69 17.17
CA GLY A 80 -0.44 36.89 17.14
C GLY A 80 0.25 36.27 15.92
N GLY A 81 -0.42 35.39 15.17
CA GLY A 81 0.16 34.75 13.99
C GLY A 81 1.18 33.66 14.32
N MET A 82 1.10 33.04 15.50
CA MET A 82 2.13 32.11 16.00
C MET A 82 1.60 30.68 16.17
N LEU A 83 2.43 29.71 15.81
CA LEU A 83 2.23 28.29 16.09
C LEU A 83 3.14 27.83 17.21
N THR A 84 2.60 27.04 18.13
CA THR A 84 3.38 26.40 19.22
C THR A 84 3.01 24.93 19.39
N GLY A 85 3.97 24.10 19.77
CA GLY A 85 3.72 22.69 20.08
C GLY A 85 2.97 22.50 21.41
N ARG A 86 2.01 21.57 21.45
CA ARG A 86 1.42 21.13 22.72
C ARG A 86 2.37 20.19 23.48
N PRO A 87 2.19 20.00 24.80
CA PRO A 87 2.97 19.04 25.57
C PRO A 87 2.99 17.65 24.91
N GLY A 88 4.18 17.13 24.64
CA GLY A 88 4.38 15.83 23.97
C GLY A 88 4.55 15.91 22.44
N ALA A 89 4.46 17.09 21.82
CA ALA A 89 4.67 17.25 20.37
C ALA A 89 6.05 16.76 19.91
N GLN A 90 7.12 17.07 20.65
CA GLN A 90 8.47 16.58 20.34
C GLN A 90 8.55 15.06 20.36
N ARG A 91 8.02 14.42 21.43
CA ARG A 91 8.01 12.96 21.54
C ARG A 91 7.25 12.35 20.36
N LEU A 92 6.08 12.89 20.03
CA LEU A 92 5.28 12.42 18.90
C LEU A 92 6.03 12.54 17.57
N ALA A 93 6.68 13.68 17.32
CA ALA A 93 7.42 13.92 16.09
C ALA A 93 8.55 12.89 15.90
N VAL A 94 9.35 12.64 16.94
CA VAL A 94 10.52 11.73 16.85
C VAL A 94 10.13 10.26 16.85
N THR A 95 8.98 9.87 17.43
CA THR A 95 8.53 8.47 17.45
C THR A 95 7.56 8.12 16.32
N SER A 96 7.26 9.05 15.40
CA SER A 96 6.27 8.84 14.32
C SER A 96 6.71 7.86 13.21
N GLY A 97 7.99 7.48 13.16
CA GLY A 97 8.51 6.53 12.14
C GLY A 97 8.74 7.14 10.75
N GLY A 98 8.34 8.39 10.51
CA GLY A 98 8.52 9.08 9.24
C GLY A 98 7.29 8.99 8.34
N THR A 99 7.50 8.84 7.04
CA THR A 99 6.42 8.80 6.03
C THR A 99 6.22 7.40 5.41
N ILE A 100 6.96 6.40 5.89
CA ILE A 100 6.76 5.01 5.47
C ILE A 100 5.58 4.47 6.28
N PRO A 101 4.46 4.09 5.65
CA PRO A 101 3.32 3.57 6.39
C PRO A 101 3.65 2.20 7.00
N ASP A 102 3.05 1.91 8.15
CA ASP A 102 3.08 0.56 8.71
C ASP A 102 2.39 -0.41 7.74
N ARG A 103 2.98 -1.59 7.56
CA ARG A 103 2.41 -2.59 6.65
C ARG A 103 1.21 -3.27 7.29
N GLY A 104 0.09 -3.27 6.58
CA GLY A 104 -1.11 -3.99 6.93
C GLY A 104 -1.06 -5.47 6.57
N LEU A 105 -0.29 -6.28 7.30
CA LEU A 105 -0.39 -7.74 7.20
C LEU A 105 -1.03 -8.29 8.46
N PHE A 106 -2.12 -9.03 8.28
CA PHE A 106 -2.85 -9.66 9.37
C PHE A 106 -2.39 -11.11 9.51
N GLY A 107 -1.94 -11.48 10.71
CA GLY A 107 -1.70 -12.88 11.02
C GLY A 107 -3.00 -13.67 11.01
N VAL A 108 -3.02 -14.83 10.36
CA VAL A 108 -4.16 -15.74 10.36
C VAL A 108 -3.88 -16.87 11.36
N PHE A 109 -4.79 -17.07 12.31
CA PHE A 109 -4.63 -18.04 13.40
C PHE A 109 -5.83 -18.96 13.51
N MET A 110 -5.59 -20.24 13.79
CA MET A 110 -6.66 -21.21 13.98
C MET A 110 -7.31 -21.08 15.36
N VAL A 111 -8.65 -21.12 15.43
CA VAL A 111 -9.42 -21.22 16.69
C VAL A 111 -8.93 -22.39 17.54
N GLY A 112 -8.78 -22.16 18.85
CA GLY A 112 -8.58 -23.22 19.84
C GLY A 112 -7.24 -23.96 19.73
N SER A 113 -6.27 -23.40 19.00
CA SER A 113 -4.95 -24.00 18.84
C SER A 113 -3.99 -23.58 19.95
N GLU A 114 -4.32 -23.96 21.19
CA GLU A 114 -3.39 -23.90 22.31
C GLU A 114 -2.41 -25.08 22.22
N THR A 115 -1.35 -24.95 21.42
CA THR A 115 -0.24 -25.90 21.50
C THR A 115 0.60 -25.56 22.73
N SER A 116 0.54 -26.44 23.72
CA SER A 116 1.39 -26.44 24.91
C SER A 116 2.85 -26.75 24.53
N THR A 117 3.58 -25.76 24.02
CA THR A 117 5.03 -25.77 24.18
C THR A 117 5.31 -25.67 25.68
N GLY A 118 6.09 -26.59 26.25
CA GLY A 118 6.30 -26.83 27.69
C GLY A 118 6.86 -25.67 28.54
N SER A 119 6.61 -24.42 28.16
CA SER A 119 6.94 -23.18 28.85
C SER A 119 5.72 -22.26 28.87
N GLY A 120 4.65 -22.65 29.57
CA GLY A 120 3.68 -21.75 30.23
C GLY A 120 2.91 -20.68 29.43
N GLN A 121 3.07 -20.55 28.12
CA GLN A 121 2.30 -19.64 27.27
C GLN A 121 1.81 -20.39 26.04
N ALA A 122 0.50 -20.62 25.97
CA ALA A 122 -0.15 -21.20 24.81
C ALA A 122 -0.16 -20.17 23.67
N ALA A 123 0.62 -20.42 22.61
CA ALA A 123 0.61 -19.58 21.42
C ALA A 123 -0.39 -20.15 20.39
N PRO A 124 -1.30 -19.33 19.83
CA PRO A 124 -2.22 -19.77 18.78
C PRO A 124 -1.44 -20.22 17.53
N ARG A 125 -1.85 -21.33 16.92
CA ARG A 125 -1.26 -21.87 15.69
C ARG A 125 -1.55 -20.96 14.51
N ARG A 126 -0.52 -20.24 14.07
CA ARG A 126 -0.53 -19.44 12.85
C ARG A 126 -0.62 -20.33 11.61
N VAL A 127 -1.52 -20.00 10.69
CA VAL A 127 -1.72 -20.73 9.43
C VAL A 127 -1.28 -19.93 8.20
N GLY A 128 -1.11 -18.62 8.35
CA GLY A 128 -0.56 -17.76 7.31
C GLY A 128 -0.74 -16.28 7.63
N GLU A 129 -0.81 -15.49 6.58
CA GLU A 129 -1.01 -14.04 6.61
C GLU A 129 -2.07 -13.68 5.56
N LEU A 130 -2.70 -12.51 5.74
CA LEU A 130 -3.55 -11.87 4.75
C LEU A 130 -3.19 -10.39 4.64
N ASP A 131 -3.43 -9.84 3.46
CA ASP A 131 -3.38 -8.41 3.18
C ASP A 131 -4.50 -7.66 3.94
N GLU A 132 -4.20 -6.51 4.54
CA GLU A 132 -5.14 -5.68 5.30
C GLU A 132 -6.36 -5.29 4.46
N GLU A 133 -6.20 -4.95 3.18
CA GLU A 133 -7.36 -4.59 2.36
C GLU A 133 -8.25 -5.81 2.09
N MET A 134 -7.64 -6.99 1.91
CA MET A 134 -8.39 -8.25 1.81
C MET A 134 -9.17 -8.52 3.10
N VAL A 135 -8.57 -8.25 4.27
CA VAL A 135 -9.25 -8.38 5.57
C VAL A 135 -10.35 -7.34 5.73
N TYR A 136 -10.12 -6.10 5.32
CA TYR A 136 -11.10 -5.01 5.37
C TYR A 136 -12.36 -5.31 4.54
N GLU A 137 -12.19 -5.96 3.38
CA GLU A 137 -13.32 -6.42 2.55
C GLU A 137 -14.00 -7.69 3.08
N SER A 138 -13.39 -8.39 4.05
CA SER A 138 -13.87 -9.67 4.55
C SER A 138 -14.83 -9.50 5.72
N ARG A 139 -15.72 -10.47 5.91
CA ARG A 139 -16.65 -10.54 7.04
C ARG A 139 -16.50 -11.84 7.79
N VAL A 140 -16.91 -11.83 9.07
CA VAL A 140 -17.08 -13.05 9.85
C VAL A 140 -18.06 -13.98 9.12
N GLY A 141 -17.67 -15.23 8.96
CA GLY A 141 -18.37 -16.27 8.22
C GLY A 141 -17.84 -16.51 6.79
N ASP A 142 -17.09 -15.57 6.22
CA ASP A 142 -16.51 -15.71 4.88
C ASP A 142 -15.50 -16.86 4.82
N VAL A 143 -15.44 -17.52 3.67
CA VAL A 143 -14.50 -18.61 3.41
C VAL A 143 -13.47 -18.16 2.38
N PHE A 144 -12.19 -18.37 2.66
CA PHE A 144 -11.08 -18.07 1.75
C PHE A 144 -10.13 -19.25 1.61
N ALA A 145 -9.42 -19.31 0.49
CA ALA A 145 -8.39 -20.32 0.24
C ALA A 145 -7.01 -19.79 0.65
N LEU A 146 -6.27 -20.55 1.45
CA LEU A 146 -4.89 -20.24 1.81
C LEU A 146 -4.03 -21.50 1.68
N GLY A 147 -3.09 -21.46 0.74
CA GLY A 147 -2.40 -22.67 0.27
C GLY A 147 -3.39 -23.61 -0.42
N ALA A 148 -3.42 -24.88 0.01
CA ALA A 148 -4.33 -25.90 -0.53
C ALA A 148 -5.61 -26.09 0.32
N THR A 149 -5.84 -25.24 1.33
CA THR A 149 -6.90 -25.43 2.33
C THR A 149 -7.84 -24.24 2.36
N SER A 150 -9.13 -24.49 2.55
CA SER A 150 -10.15 -23.46 2.79
C SER A 150 -10.34 -23.18 4.28
N TRP A 151 -10.52 -21.91 4.62
CA TRP A 151 -10.62 -21.39 5.99
C TRP A 151 -11.86 -20.51 6.11
N ARG A 152 -12.66 -20.69 7.16
CA ARG A 152 -13.77 -19.80 7.53
C ARG A 152 -13.29 -18.78 8.54
N ILE A 153 -13.60 -17.51 8.33
CA ILE A 153 -13.35 -16.43 9.29
C ILE A 153 -14.35 -16.55 10.44
N GLU A 154 -13.84 -16.66 11.65
CA GLU A 154 -14.64 -16.71 12.89
C GLU A 154 -14.61 -15.36 13.61
N ASP A 155 -13.48 -14.65 13.53
CA ASP A 155 -13.33 -13.32 14.11
C ASP A 155 -12.26 -12.50 13.38
N ILE A 156 -12.43 -11.18 13.36
CA ILE A 156 -11.46 -10.21 12.84
C ILE A 156 -11.21 -9.20 13.94
N THR A 157 -9.98 -9.20 14.45
CA THR A 157 -9.54 -8.26 15.48
C THR A 157 -8.63 -7.20 14.87
N HIS A 158 -8.14 -6.26 15.68
CA HIS A 158 -7.27 -5.17 15.20
C HIS A 158 -5.93 -5.62 14.57
N ASP A 159 -5.43 -6.82 14.90
CA ASP A 159 -4.09 -7.28 14.49
C ASP A 159 -4.06 -8.68 13.85
N ARG A 160 -5.19 -9.39 13.84
CA ARG A 160 -5.27 -10.77 13.36
C ARG A 160 -6.65 -11.21 12.94
N VAL A 161 -6.67 -12.25 12.10
CA VAL A 161 -7.86 -12.99 11.69
C VAL A 161 -7.87 -14.36 12.34
N ILE A 162 -8.98 -14.71 12.99
CA ILE A 162 -9.19 -16.00 13.62
C ILE A 162 -10.04 -16.88 12.70
N VAL A 163 -9.61 -18.11 12.46
CA VAL A 163 -10.24 -19.00 11.47
C VAL A 163 -10.48 -20.42 11.96
N SER A 164 -11.45 -21.10 11.35
CA SER A 164 -11.67 -22.55 11.46
C SER A 164 -11.52 -23.22 10.08
N PRO A 165 -11.18 -24.53 10.01
CA PRO A 165 -11.13 -25.23 8.72
C PRO A 165 -12.51 -25.32 8.05
N ALA A 166 -12.56 -25.01 6.76
CA ALA A 166 -13.77 -25.07 5.94
C ALA A 166 -13.64 -26.10 4.80
N PHE A 167 -13.31 -27.35 5.14
CA PHE A 167 -13.02 -28.39 4.15
C PHE A 167 -14.13 -28.57 3.11
N GLY A 168 -13.75 -28.62 1.83
CA GLY A 168 -14.68 -28.83 0.72
C GLY A 168 -15.56 -27.62 0.37
N GLN A 169 -15.43 -26.50 1.09
CA GLN A 169 -16.13 -25.27 0.75
C GLN A 169 -15.27 -24.42 -0.20
N PRO A 170 -15.82 -23.93 -1.31
CA PRO A 170 -15.09 -23.01 -2.19
C PRO A 170 -14.82 -21.72 -1.43
N GLY A 171 -13.55 -21.32 -1.37
CA GLY A 171 -13.13 -20.07 -0.75
C GLY A 171 -12.82 -19.00 -1.79
N LYS A 172 -13.07 -17.73 -1.43
CA LYS A 172 -12.53 -16.58 -2.17
C LYS A 172 -11.01 -16.72 -2.25
N VAL A 173 -10.43 -16.49 -3.42
CA VAL A 173 -8.98 -16.39 -3.56
C VAL A 173 -8.56 -15.05 -2.95
N PRO A 174 -7.72 -15.05 -1.89
CA PRO A 174 -7.25 -13.81 -1.33
C PRO A 174 -6.42 -13.07 -2.36
N PHE A 175 -6.64 -11.76 -2.49
CA PHE A 175 -5.77 -10.91 -3.26
C PHE A 175 -4.68 -10.34 -2.36
N TRP A 176 -3.59 -9.95 -3.00
CA TRP A 176 -2.44 -9.34 -2.36
C TRP A 176 -2.12 -8.07 -3.11
N LYS A 177 -2.12 -6.94 -2.41
CA LYS A 177 -1.45 -5.76 -2.95
C LYS A 177 0.01 -5.87 -2.54
N GLY A 178 0.85 -6.13 -3.55
CA GLY A 178 2.28 -5.95 -3.39
C GLY A 178 2.61 -4.51 -3.00
N ASP A 179 3.87 -4.25 -2.71
CA ASP A 179 4.31 -2.89 -2.36
C ASP A 179 4.15 -1.92 -3.55
N GLY A 180 3.73 -0.69 -3.28
CA GLY A 180 3.59 0.40 -4.26
C GLY A 180 2.35 0.33 -5.18
N ILE A 181 2.39 1.13 -6.25
CA ILE A 181 1.24 1.43 -7.14
C ILE A 181 1.02 0.31 -8.19
N GLY A 182 1.81 -0.76 -8.14
CA GLY A 182 1.79 -1.83 -9.13
C GLY A 182 2.53 -1.48 -10.43
N ARG A 183 2.26 -2.24 -11.50
CA ARG A 183 2.92 -2.05 -12.80
C ARG A 183 2.42 -0.77 -13.49
N PRO A 184 3.30 0.17 -13.88
CA PRO A 184 2.87 1.37 -14.59
C PRO A 184 2.37 1.05 -16.00
N ALA A 185 1.49 1.90 -16.51
CA ALA A 185 0.85 1.70 -17.82
C ALA A 185 1.86 1.61 -18.98
N GLU A 186 2.96 2.38 -18.91
CA GLU A 186 4.02 2.36 -19.93
C GLU A 186 4.72 1.01 -20.01
N LEU A 187 5.08 0.43 -18.86
CA LEU A 187 5.66 -0.91 -18.79
C LEU A 187 4.64 -1.98 -19.18
N GLY A 188 3.38 -1.82 -18.77
CA GLY A 188 2.29 -2.71 -19.19
C GLY A 188 2.13 -2.76 -20.71
N ARG A 189 2.18 -1.60 -21.38
CA ARG A 189 2.14 -1.51 -22.85
C ARG A 189 3.36 -2.18 -23.48
N ALA A 190 4.57 -1.91 -22.99
CA ALA A 190 5.79 -2.51 -23.53
C ALA A 190 5.77 -4.05 -23.43
N ILE A 191 5.24 -4.60 -22.33
CA ILE A 191 5.04 -6.05 -22.18
C ILE A 191 4.01 -6.56 -23.21
N GLY A 192 2.89 -5.86 -23.38
CA GLY A 192 1.89 -6.23 -24.38
C GLY A 192 2.42 -6.21 -25.81
N GLU A 193 3.20 -5.19 -26.17
CA GLU A 193 3.86 -5.06 -27.47
C GLU A 193 4.86 -6.18 -27.71
N PHE A 194 5.71 -6.49 -26.71
CA PHE A 194 6.65 -7.61 -26.79
C PHE A 194 5.93 -8.95 -26.98
N THR A 195 4.88 -9.21 -26.20
CA THR A 195 4.06 -10.42 -26.34
C THR A 195 3.42 -10.51 -27.72
N ARG A 196 2.98 -9.38 -28.29
CA ARG A 196 2.46 -9.32 -29.67
C ARG A 196 3.53 -9.65 -30.70
N GLU A 197 4.72 -9.06 -30.58
CA GLU A 197 5.86 -9.33 -31.48
C GLU A 197 6.20 -10.81 -31.48
N ILE A 198 6.35 -11.43 -30.30
CA ILE A 198 6.71 -12.84 -30.20
C ILE A 198 5.56 -13.75 -30.69
N SER A 199 4.32 -13.46 -30.32
CA SER A 199 3.20 -14.34 -30.65
C SER A 199 2.82 -14.31 -32.14
N SER A 200 2.99 -13.17 -32.83
CA SER A 200 2.60 -13.02 -34.24
C SER A 200 3.71 -13.32 -35.24
N ALA A 201 4.96 -13.46 -34.77
CA ALA A 201 6.11 -13.79 -35.59
C ALA A 201 6.18 -15.29 -35.94
N THR A 202 6.98 -15.63 -36.96
CA THR A 202 7.41 -17.01 -37.18
C THR A 202 8.35 -17.46 -36.05
N ASP A 203 8.46 -18.76 -35.80
CA ASP A 203 9.31 -19.31 -34.72
C ASP A 203 10.76 -18.78 -34.79
N GLU A 204 11.34 -18.74 -35.99
CA GLU A 204 12.69 -18.19 -36.21
C GLU A 204 12.81 -16.72 -35.79
N VAL A 205 11.85 -15.88 -36.20
CA VAL A 205 11.84 -14.44 -35.90
C VAL A 205 11.58 -14.20 -34.40
N ALA A 206 10.65 -14.95 -33.80
CA ALA A 206 10.36 -14.90 -32.37
C ALA A 206 11.59 -15.25 -31.52
N ARG A 207 12.30 -16.32 -31.87
CA ARG A 207 13.53 -16.76 -31.20
C ARG A 207 14.65 -15.73 -31.35
N ALA A 208 14.84 -15.19 -32.55
CA ALA A 208 15.83 -14.14 -32.79
C ALA A 208 15.54 -12.88 -31.95
N ARG A 209 14.26 -12.45 -31.90
CA ARG A 209 13.83 -11.29 -31.10
C ARG A 209 14.05 -11.49 -29.60
N ALA A 210 13.78 -12.69 -29.09
CA ALA A 210 14.03 -13.06 -27.70
C ALA A 210 15.55 -13.11 -27.39
N LEU A 211 16.36 -13.63 -28.30
CA LEU A 211 17.82 -13.62 -28.18
C LEU A 211 18.39 -12.19 -28.12
N THR A 212 17.91 -11.29 -28.99
CA THR A 212 18.27 -9.85 -28.93
C THR A 212 17.85 -9.21 -27.60
N GLY A 213 16.79 -9.71 -26.97
CA GLY A 213 16.37 -9.31 -25.63
C GLY A 213 17.28 -9.82 -24.49
N GLY A 214 18.30 -10.62 -24.79
CA GLY A 214 19.25 -11.15 -23.82
C GLY A 214 18.84 -12.48 -23.19
N LEU A 215 17.82 -13.16 -23.74
CA LEU A 215 17.39 -14.46 -23.23
C LEU A 215 18.38 -15.56 -23.66
N ASP A 216 18.70 -16.47 -22.74
CA ASP A 216 19.46 -17.68 -23.07
C ASP A 216 18.59 -18.73 -23.81
N PRO A 217 19.19 -19.77 -24.42
CA PRO A 217 18.45 -20.76 -25.20
C PRO A 217 17.32 -21.47 -24.44
N ARG A 218 17.47 -21.74 -23.13
CA ARG A 218 16.41 -22.38 -22.33
C ARG A 218 15.27 -21.40 -22.07
N ALA A 219 15.59 -20.15 -21.74
CA ALA A 219 14.60 -19.10 -21.55
C ALA A 219 13.79 -18.84 -22.83
N ILE A 220 14.45 -18.80 -24.00
CA ILE A 220 13.79 -18.68 -25.30
C ILE A 220 12.81 -19.84 -25.54
N ASN A 221 13.26 -21.09 -25.34
CA ASN A 221 12.41 -22.26 -25.53
C ASN A 221 11.16 -22.20 -24.65
N ASN A 222 11.34 -21.86 -23.37
CA ASN A 222 10.22 -21.75 -22.42
C ASN A 222 9.26 -20.61 -22.78
N LEU A 223 9.78 -19.44 -23.18
CA LEU A 223 8.95 -18.30 -23.57
C LEU A 223 8.08 -18.61 -24.78
N VAL A 224 8.67 -19.18 -25.84
CA VAL A 224 7.94 -19.51 -27.07
C VAL A 224 6.89 -20.59 -26.79
N ALA A 225 7.25 -21.64 -26.05
CA ALA A 225 6.31 -22.69 -25.66
C ALA A 225 5.15 -22.13 -24.83
N PHE A 226 5.44 -21.28 -23.84
CA PHE A 226 4.43 -20.67 -22.98
C PHE A 226 3.42 -19.81 -23.77
N ILE A 227 3.90 -19.00 -24.72
CA ILE A 227 3.03 -18.16 -25.57
C ILE A 227 2.19 -19.02 -26.52
N ASP A 228 2.76 -20.08 -27.08
CA ASP A 228 2.03 -21.01 -27.95
C ASP A 228 0.96 -21.79 -27.18
N ASP A 229 1.26 -22.25 -25.97
CA ASP A 229 0.30 -22.91 -25.09
C ASP A 229 -0.86 -21.98 -24.72
N GLN A 230 -0.57 -20.72 -24.40
CA GLN A 230 -1.61 -19.71 -24.16
C GLN A 230 -2.52 -19.51 -25.38
N ARG A 231 -1.93 -19.40 -26.58
CA ARG A 231 -2.68 -19.26 -27.84
C ARG A 231 -3.56 -20.48 -28.09
N LYS A 232 -3.05 -21.69 -27.89
CA LYS A 232 -3.82 -22.94 -28.05
C LYS A 232 -4.98 -23.03 -27.06
N ALA A 233 -4.76 -22.61 -25.82
CA ALA A 233 -5.78 -22.68 -24.77
C ALA A 233 -6.91 -21.65 -24.94
N THR A 234 -6.60 -20.45 -25.46
CA THR A 234 -7.54 -19.31 -25.44
C THR A 234 -7.85 -18.72 -26.82
N GLY A 235 -7.24 -19.24 -27.89
CA GLY A 235 -7.39 -18.78 -29.27
C GLY A 235 -6.55 -17.54 -29.61
N HIS A 236 -6.36 -16.64 -28.65
CA HIS A 236 -5.56 -15.42 -28.80
C HIS A 236 -4.64 -15.23 -27.59
N VAL A 237 -3.59 -14.44 -27.74
CA VAL A 237 -2.69 -14.07 -26.64
C VAL A 237 -3.01 -12.63 -26.23
N PRO A 238 -3.16 -12.32 -24.92
CA PRO A 238 -3.31 -10.93 -24.47
C PRO A 238 -2.09 -10.08 -24.84
N THR A 239 -2.34 -8.90 -25.38
CA THR A 239 -1.33 -7.93 -25.85
C THR A 239 -1.78 -6.51 -25.52
N ASP A 240 -1.02 -5.51 -25.97
CA ASP A 240 -1.41 -4.11 -25.90
C ASP A 240 -2.63 -3.75 -26.78
N ARG A 241 -3.06 -4.66 -27.68
CA ARG A 241 -4.19 -4.47 -28.61
C ARG A 241 -5.34 -5.46 -28.45
N THR A 242 -5.15 -6.49 -27.64
CA THR A 242 -6.10 -7.59 -27.46
C THR A 242 -6.13 -7.97 -25.99
N LEU A 243 -7.31 -7.91 -25.37
CA LEU A 243 -7.54 -8.39 -24.00
C LEU A 243 -8.00 -9.84 -24.00
#